data_AF-L9VW52-F1
#
_entry.id   AF-L9VW52-F1
#
_cell.length_a   1.000
_cell.length_b   1.000
_cell.length_c   1.000
_cell.angle_alpha   90.00
_cell.angle_beta   90.00
_cell.angle_gamma   90.00
#
_symmetry.space_group_name_H-M   'P 1'
#
loop_
_entity.id
_entity.type
_entity.pdbx_description
1 polymer ?
#
loop_
_entity_poly.entity_id
_entity_poly.type
_entity_poly.pdbx_seq_one_letter_code
_entity_poly.pdbx_strand_id
1 'polypeptide(L)'
;MSDSICRRFGPGRLPYASRRDVGAGIAMAATGVLAIAIWFVATGLLLVTDAVPALTGGGDLEFAAAFGLLFAPFGVVTSFVVGTLCWRAVDTDAPDPTLGALLGACTAATGMIGGSLGISLVFTVATLVFGSMALGQLLVFAVVVSVSALLFSAVFTGWLIVPLGAFGGWYHERARATEVDGS
;
A
#
# COMPACT_ATOMS: atom_id res chain seq x y z
N MET A 1 -11.73 -29.94 4.03
CA MET A 1 -10.52 -29.55 4.80
C MET A 1 -10.26 -28.03 4.83
N SER A 2 -11.06 -27.17 4.16
CA SER A 2 -10.87 -25.70 4.17
C SER A 2 -11.41 -25.00 5.42
N ASP A 3 -12.42 -25.58 6.10
CA ASP A 3 -13.10 -24.93 7.24
C ASP A 3 -12.23 -24.77 8.50
N SER A 4 -11.18 -25.59 8.67
CA SER A 4 -10.33 -25.54 9.87
C SER A 4 -9.28 -24.43 9.82
N ILE A 5 -8.83 -24.04 8.62
CA ILE A 5 -7.83 -22.97 8.44
C ILE A 5 -8.49 -21.60 8.63
N CYS A 6 -9.69 -21.40 8.08
CA CYS A 6 -10.48 -20.17 8.29
C CYS A 6 -10.90 -19.98 9.75
N ARG A 7 -11.10 -21.05 10.53
CA ARG A 7 -11.34 -20.94 11.99
C ARG A 7 -10.07 -20.69 12.81
N ARG A 8 -8.90 -21.13 12.34
CA ARG A 8 -7.63 -20.99 13.07
C ARG A 8 -7.00 -19.61 12.88
N PHE A 9 -7.19 -18.99 11.73
CA PHE A 9 -6.70 -17.65 11.38
C PHE A 9 -7.83 -16.65 11.09
N GLY A 10 -9.05 -16.93 11.56
CA GLY A 10 -10.20 -16.07 11.34
C GLY A 10 -10.01 -14.66 11.92
N PRO A 11 -10.61 -13.63 11.32
CA PRO A 11 -10.40 -12.22 11.64
C PRO A 11 -10.62 -11.87 13.13
N GLY A 12 -11.40 -12.66 13.87
CA GLY A 12 -11.60 -12.49 15.32
C GLY A 12 -10.41 -12.85 16.23
N ARG A 13 -9.26 -13.29 15.70
CA ARG A 13 -8.07 -13.64 16.50
C ARG A 13 -6.92 -12.65 16.45
N LEU A 14 -7.01 -11.63 15.61
CA LEU A 14 -6.04 -10.53 15.61
C LEU A 14 -6.40 -9.53 16.73
N PRO A 15 -5.43 -9.07 17.53
CA PRO A 15 -5.70 -8.15 18.63
C PRO A 15 -6.38 -6.88 18.10
N TYR A 16 -7.53 -6.54 18.68
CA TYR A 16 -8.39 -5.40 18.32
C TYR A 16 -9.04 -5.45 16.93
N ALA A 17 -8.96 -6.55 16.18
CA ALA A 17 -9.62 -6.66 14.88
C ALA A 17 -11.16 -6.58 14.94
N SER A 18 -11.75 -6.76 16.13
CA SER A 18 -13.18 -6.50 16.37
C SER A 18 -13.53 -5.01 16.37
N ARG A 19 -12.55 -4.12 16.54
CA ARG A 19 -12.76 -2.67 16.44
C ARG A 19 -12.72 -2.27 14.97
N ARG A 20 -13.74 -1.52 14.54
CA ARG A 20 -13.90 -1.06 13.14
C ARG A 20 -12.64 -0.38 12.61
N ASP A 21 -12.05 0.50 13.39
CA ASP A 21 -10.86 1.25 13.03
C ASP A 21 -9.63 0.36 12.78
N VAL A 22 -9.30 -0.49 13.74
CA VAL A 22 -8.13 -1.37 13.62
C VAL A 22 -8.36 -2.43 12.56
N GLY A 23 -9.57 -3.00 12.47
CA GLY A 23 -9.96 -3.95 11.43
C GLY A 23 -9.84 -3.37 10.03
N ALA A 24 -10.26 -2.11 9.82
CA ALA A 24 -10.08 -1.40 8.57
C ALA A 24 -8.60 -1.19 8.23
N GLY A 25 -7.79 -0.76 9.20
CA GLY A 25 -6.33 -0.63 9.01
C GLY A 25 -5.67 -1.95 8.59
N ILE A 26 -6.04 -3.06 9.22
CA ILE A 26 -5.55 -4.40 8.84
C ILE A 26 -6.00 -4.75 7.42
N ALA A 27 -7.26 -4.50 7.06
CA ALA A 27 -7.78 -4.76 5.73
C ALA A 27 -7.03 -3.94 4.66
N MET A 28 -6.73 -2.66 4.93
CA MET A 28 -5.98 -1.79 4.03
C MET A 28 -4.51 -2.18 3.92
N ALA A 29 -3.90 -2.63 5.00
CA ALA A 29 -2.55 -3.19 4.97
C ALA A 29 -2.52 -4.47 4.12
N ALA A 30 -3.52 -5.34 4.27
CA ALA A 30 -3.65 -6.58 3.51
C ALA A 30 -3.84 -6.31 2.00
N THR A 31 -4.67 -5.34 1.62
CA THR A 31 -4.79 -4.94 0.21
C THR A 31 -3.51 -4.31 -0.33
N GLY A 32 -2.80 -3.54 0.49
CA GLY A 32 -1.46 -3.04 0.14
C GLY A 32 -0.47 -4.17 -0.14
N VAL A 33 -0.40 -5.17 0.74
CA VAL A 33 0.44 -6.36 0.55
C VAL A 33 0.01 -7.15 -0.70
N LEU A 34 -1.29 -7.28 -0.95
CA LEU A 34 -1.80 -7.93 -2.16
C LEU A 34 -1.38 -7.19 -3.43
N ALA A 35 -1.48 -5.85 -3.45
CA ALA A 35 -1.00 -5.05 -4.59
C ALA A 35 0.49 -5.25 -4.84
N ILE A 36 1.30 -5.26 -3.77
CA ILE A 36 2.74 -5.51 -3.83
C ILE A 36 3.01 -6.91 -4.39
N ALA A 37 2.31 -7.93 -3.92
CA ALA A 37 2.46 -9.30 -4.40
C ALA A 37 2.12 -9.40 -5.90
N ILE A 38 1.01 -8.79 -6.34
CA ILE A 38 0.62 -8.76 -7.76
C ILE A 38 1.69 -8.06 -8.60
N TRP A 39 2.20 -6.92 -8.12
CA TRP A 39 3.26 -6.18 -8.79
C TRP A 39 4.53 -7.02 -8.97
N PHE A 40 5.05 -7.62 -7.90
CA PHE A 40 6.25 -8.44 -7.97
C PHE A 40 6.08 -9.70 -8.81
N VAL A 41 4.91 -10.34 -8.78
CA VAL A 41 4.60 -11.48 -9.66
C VAL A 41 4.59 -11.04 -11.12
N ALA A 42 3.96 -9.92 -11.44
CA ALA A 42 3.95 -9.37 -12.79
C ALA A 42 5.37 -9.01 -13.27
N THR A 43 6.12 -8.24 -12.48
CA THR A 43 7.50 -7.86 -12.79
C THR A 43 8.41 -9.09 -12.94
N GLY A 44 8.31 -10.06 -12.03
CA GLY A 44 9.08 -11.30 -12.08
C GLY A 44 8.76 -12.15 -13.31
N LEU A 45 7.49 -12.23 -13.70
CA LEU A 45 7.09 -12.93 -14.92
C LEU A 45 7.67 -12.24 -16.17
N LEU A 46 7.68 -10.91 -16.22
CA LEU A 46 8.26 -10.14 -17.32
C LEU A 46 9.79 -10.30 -17.41
N LEU A 47 10.49 -10.41 -16.27
CA LEU A 47 11.93 -10.72 -16.22
C LEU A 47 12.22 -12.14 -16.75
N VAL A 48 11.47 -13.14 -16.31
CA VAL A 48 11.72 -14.55 -16.67
C VAL A 48 11.39 -14.83 -18.14
N THR A 49 10.42 -14.13 -18.71
CA THR A 49 9.96 -14.34 -20.09
C THR A 49 10.71 -13.51 -21.13
N ASP A 50 11.64 -12.64 -20.70
CA ASP A 50 12.40 -11.72 -21.56
C ASP A 50 11.50 -10.81 -22.45
N ALA A 51 10.22 -10.70 -22.11
CA ALA A 51 9.19 -10.08 -22.95
C ALA A 51 9.32 -8.55 -23.06
N VAL A 52 10.06 -7.92 -22.13
CA VAL A 52 10.17 -6.47 -21.94
C VAL A 52 11.60 -5.91 -22.04
N PRO A 53 12.68 -6.62 -21.65
CA PRO A 53 14.04 -6.14 -21.93
C PRO A 53 14.32 -5.88 -23.42
N ALA A 54 13.60 -6.53 -24.34
CA ALA A 54 13.66 -6.25 -25.78
C ALA A 54 13.12 -4.84 -26.18
N LEU A 55 12.31 -4.20 -25.32
CA LEU A 55 11.66 -2.90 -25.58
C LEU A 55 12.16 -1.75 -24.69
N THR A 56 12.77 -2.06 -23.53
CA THR A 56 13.13 -1.05 -22.50
C THR A 56 14.59 -1.13 -22.04
N GLY A 57 15.34 -2.19 -22.40
CA GLY A 57 16.68 -2.44 -21.87
C GLY A 57 16.63 -3.14 -20.50
N GLY A 58 17.54 -4.10 -20.27
CA GLY A 58 17.49 -4.99 -19.09
C GLY A 58 17.59 -4.30 -17.73
N GLY A 59 18.23 -3.12 -17.64
CA GLY A 59 18.46 -2.43 -16.37
C GLY A 59 17.22 -1.76 -15.76
N ASP A 60 16.25 -1.36 -16.57
CA ASP A 60 15.10 -0.55 -16.11
C ASP A 60 14.12 -1.36 -15.26
N LEU A 61 13.96 -2.65 -15.58
CA LEU A 61 13.03 -3.53 -14.87
C LEU A 61 13.61 -4.01 -13.53
N GLU A 62 14.92 -4.28 -13.48
CA GLU A 62 15.63 -4.58 -12.23
C GLU A 62 15.60 -3.39 -11.27
N PHE A 63 15.81 -2.18 -11.81
CA PHE A 63 15.68 -0.93 -11.05
C PHE A 63 14.26 -0.77 -10.49
N ALA A 64 13.22 -0.97 -11.30
CA ALA A 64 11.83 -0.90 -10.87
C ALA A 64 11.49 -1.93 -9.77
N ALA A 65 12.03 -3.15 -9.86
CA ALA A 65 11.87 -4.18 -8.83
C ALA A 65 12.54 -3.79 -7.52
N ALA A 66 13.78 -3.29 -7.56
CA ALA A 66 14.50 -2.81 -6.39
C ALA A 66 13.79 -1.62 -5.72
N PHE A 67 13.28 -0.68 -6.51
CA PHE A 67 12.49 0.45 -6.02
C PHE A 67 11.20 -0.01 -5.35
N GLY A 68 10.48 -0.96 -5.96
CA GLY A 68 9.28 -1.56 -5.38
C GLY A 68 9.53 -2.22 -4.02
N LEU A 69 10.71 -2.84 -3.84
CA LEU A 69 11.08 -3.50 -2.58
C LEU A 69 11.28 -2.48 -1.46
N LEU A 70 11.93 -1.35 -1.77
CA LEU A 70 12.14 -0.27 -0.81
C LEU A 70 10.84 0.46 -0.47
N PHE A 71 9.92 0.57 -1.43
CA PHE A 71 8.62 1.19 -1.27
C PHE A 71 7.70 0.41 -0.32
N ALA A 72 7.71 -0.92 -0.43
CA ALA A 72 6.78 -1.83 0.23
C ALA A 72 6.58 -1.59 1.74
N PRO A 73 7.62 -1.56 2.60
CA PRO A 73 7.43 -1.42 4.04
C PRO A 73 6.76 -0.10 4.42
N PHE A 74 7.15 1.00 3.78
CA PHE A 74 6.60 2.33 4.07
C PHE A 74 5.16 2.45 3.56
N GLY A 75 4.88 1.93 2.37
CA GLY A 75 3.53 1.89 1.80
C GLY A 75 2.58 1.10 2.69
N VAL A 76 2.97 -0.10 3.13
CA VAL A 76 2.13 -0.96 3.99
C VAL A 76 1.87 -0.32 5.34
N VAL A 77 2.90 0.21 6.01
CA VAL A 77 2.74 0.88 7.31
C VAL A 77 1.87 2.13 7.19
N THR A 78 2.06 2.92 6.14
CA THR A 78 1.24 4.12 5.90
C THR A 78 -0.21 3.74 5.64
N SER A 79 -0.47 2.73 4.81
CA SER A 79 -1.83 2.23 4.56
C SER A 79 -2.49 1.70 5.82
N PHE A 80 -1.76 1.02 6.70
CA PHE A 80 -2.29 0.62 8.00
C PHE A 80 -2.69 1.83 8.84
N VAL A 81 -1.76 2.76 9.07
CA VAL A 81 -1.98 3.92 9.94
C VAL A 81 -3.10 4.80 9.38
N VAL A 82 -3.03 5.18 8.11
CA VAL A 82 -4.03 6.03 7.47
C VAL A 82 -5.38 5.32 7.41
N GLY A 83 -5.42 4.02 7.09
CA GLY A 83 -6.64 3.23 7.12
C GLY A 83 -7.29 3.25 8.50
N THR A 84 -6.52 3.04 9.57
CA THR A 84 -7.06 3.17 10.93
C THR A 84 -7.58 4.58 11.21
N LEU A 85 -6.85 5.63 10.83
CA LEU A 85 -7.26 7.02 11.10
C LEU A 85 -8.50 7.44 10.31
N CYS A 86 -8.60 7.05 9.03
CA CYS A 86 -9.75 7.31 8.18
C CYS A 86 -11.03 6.73 8.77
N TRP A 87 -10.98 5.47 9.22
CA TRP A 87 -12.13 4.81 9.85
C TRP A 87 -12.41 5.28 11.29
N ARG A 88 -11.43 5.88 11.98
CA ARG A 88 -11.68 6.57 13.26
C ARG A 88 -12.33 7.93 13.07
N ALA A 89 -12.03 8.61 11.97
CA ALA A 89 -12.55 9.95 11.69
C ALA A 89 -14.00 9.90 11.18
N VAL A 90 -14.38 8.81 10.51
CA VAL A 90 -15.75 8.61 10.06
C VAL A 90 -16.51 7.80 11.11
N ASP A 91 -17.21 8.51 12.00
CA ASP A 91 -18.10 7.89 12.97
C ASP A 91 -19.49 7.67 12.34
N THR A 92 -19.68 6.49 11.75
CA THR A 92 -21.00 6.06 11.25
C THR A 92 -21.41 4.77 11.94
N ASP A 93 -22.51 4.81 12.69
CA ASP A 93 -23.08 3.62 13.33
C ASP A 93 -23.54 2.58 12.30
N ALA A 94 -23.93 3.02 11.11
CA ALA A 94 -24.35 2.15 10.01
C ALA A 94 -23.17 1.80 9.07
N PRO A 95 -23.02 0.52 8.68
CA PRO A 95 -22.11 0.11 7.61
C PRO A 95 -22.52 0.72 6.27
N ASP A 96 -21.60 1.44 5.61
CA ASP A 96 -21.81 1.99 4.27
C ASP A 96 -20.68 1.53 3.33
N PRO A 97 -20.96 0.55 2.44
CA PRO A 97 -19.98 0.04 1.49
C PRO A 97 -19.42 1.09 0.52
N THR A 98 -20.22 2.11 0.17
CA THR A 98 -19.78 3.15 -0.78
C THR A 98 -18.77 4.09 -0.13
N LEU A 99 -19.03 4.49 1.11
CA LEU A 99 -18.08 5.24 1.93
C LEU A 99 -16.80 4.43 2.18
N GLY A 100 -16.94 3.13 2.49
CA GLY A 100 -15.80 2.23 2.66
C GLY A 100 -14.90 2.21 1.41
N ALA A 101 -15.50 2.19 0.22
CA ALA A 101 -14.74 2.25 -1.04
C ALA A 101 -13.94 3.56 -1.18
N LEU A 102 -14.55 4.70 -0.85
CA LEU A 102 -13.88 6.00 -0.89
C LEU A 102 -12.73 6.07 0.10
N LEU A 103 -12.94 5.64 1.34
CA LEU A 103 -11.88 5.62 2.36
C LEU A 103 -10.74 4.67 1.97
N GLY A 104 -11.06 3.54 1.35
CA GLY A 104 -10.07 2.59 0.85
C GLY A 104 -9.23 3.19 -0.28
N ALA A 105 -9.86 3.89 -1.23
CA ALA A 105 -9.16 4.62 -2.29
C ALA A 105 -8.24 5.73 -1.72
N CYS A 106 -8.73 6.51 -0.75
CA CYS A 106 -7.95 7.54 -0.07
C CYS A 106 -6.74 6.95 0.69
N THR A 107 -6.95 5.83 1.38
CA THR A 107 -5.88 5.13 2.09
C THR A 107 -4.81 4.64 1.13
N ALA A 108 -5.21 4.04 0.00
CA ALA A 108 -4.31 3.60 -1.04
C ALA A 108 -3.51 4.75 -1.68
N ALA A 109 -4.17 5.89 -1.95
CA ALA A 109 -3.50 7.09 -2.45
C ALA A 109 -2.48 7.64 -1.44
N THR A 110 -2.82 7.66 -0.16
CA THR A 110 -1.92 8.12 0.90
C THR A 110 -0.78 7.13 1.15
N GLY A 111 -1.02 5.83 0.96
CA GLY A 111 0.01 4.80 0.96
C GLY A 111 1.08 5.05 -0.09
N MET A 112 0.70 5.58 -1.26
CA MET A 112 1.67 6.00 -2.28
C MET A 112 2.54 7.15 -1.81
N ILE A 113 1.93 8.17 -1.18
CA ILE A 113 2.67 9.30 -0.58
C ILE A 113 3.66 8.79 0.48
N GLY A 114 3.21 7.90 1.37
CA GLY A 114 4.05 7.31 2.40
C GLY A 114 5.22 6.50 1.86
N GLY A 115 4.97 5.68 0.83
CA GLY A 115 6.02 4.95 0.12
C GLY A 115 7.06 5.87 -0.52
N SER A 116 6.64 6.94 -1.20
CA SER A 116 7.52 7.92 -1.82
C SER A 116 8.37 8.69 -0.81
N LEU A 117 7.77 9.11 0.31
CA LEU A 117 8.50 9.75 1.40
C LEU A 117 9.50 8.79 2.06
N GLY A 118 9.13 7.52 2.23
CA GLY A 118 10.02 6.49 2.75
C GLY A 118 11.25 6.26 1.88
N ILE A 119 11.06 6.18 0.56
CA ILE A 119 12.17 6.10 -0.41
C ILE A 119 13.08 7.32 -0.28
N SER A 120 12.50 8.52 -0.31
CA SER A 120 13.27 9.76 -0.19
C SER A 120 14.06 9.82 1.11
N LEU A 121 13.45 9.41 2.23
CA LEU A 121 14.11 9.34 3.51
C LEU A 121 15.33 8.41 3.47
N VAL A 122 15.19 7.21 2.91
CA VAL A 122 16.30 6.23 2.82
C VAL A 122 17.44 6.78 1.98
N PHE A 123 17.16 7.30 0.78
CA PHE A 123 18.19 7.87 -0.08
C PHE A 123 18.85 9.10 0.55
N THR A 124 18.07 9.95 1.23
CA THR A 124 18.58 11.13 1.93
C THR A 124 19.51 10.75 3.07
N VAL A 125 19.13 9.78 3.90
CA VAL A 125 19.97 9.26 4.98
C VAL A 125 21.24 8.61 4.42
N ALA A 126 21.13 7.83 3.34
CA ALA A 126 22.30 7.25 2.70
C ALA A 126 23.28 8.33 2.21
N THR A 127 22.79 9.32 1.46
CA THR A 127 23.58 10.47 0.97
C THR A 127 24.26 11.23 2.12
N LEU A 128 23.53 11.43 3.23
CA LEU A 128 24.08 12.07 4.43
C LEU A 128 25.21 11.26 5.07
N VAL A 129 25.03 9.94 5.21
CA VAL A 129 26.01 9.02 5.81
C VAL A 129 27.27 8.92 4.95
N PHE A 130 27.14 8.90 3.63
CA PHE A 130 28.27 8.83 2.70
C PHE A 130 28.94 10.19 2.42
N GLY A 131 28.41 11.28 2.99
CA GLY A 131 29.00 12.62 2.90
C GLY A 131 29.05 13.18 1.47
N SER A 132 28.12 12.79 0.60
CA SER A 132 28.19 13.11 -0.83
C SER A 132 27.63 14.49 -1.20
N MET A 133 26.87 15.15 -0.31
CA MET A 133 26.20 16.43 -0.59
C MET A 133 26.21 17.37 0.61
N ALA A 134 26.15 18.68 0.33
CA ALA A 134 25.94 19.70 1.35
C ALA A 134 24.49 19.73 1.86
N LEU A 135 24.25 20.24 3.08
CA LEU A 135 22.94 20.18 3.75
C LEU A 135 21.80 20.83 2.95
N GLY A 136 22.06 21.96 2.27
CA GLY A 136 21.07 22.63 1.42
C GLY A 136 20.72 21.84 0.16
N GLN A 137 21.70 21.14 -0.43
CA GLN A 137 21.48 20.26 -1.58
C GLN A 137 20.69 19.01 -1.18
N LEU A 138 20.91 18.53 0.05
CA LEU A 138 20.21 17.37 0.59
C LEU A 138 18.69 17.59 0.67
N LEU A 139 18.24 18.79 1.07
CA LEU A 139 16.81 19.13 1.10
C LEU A 139 16.19 19.13 -0.29
N VAL A 140 16.86 19.75 -1.27
CA VAL A 140 16.39 19.75 -2.66
C VAL A 140 16.35 18.33 -3.22
N PHE A 141 17.38 17.54 -2.96
CA PHE A 141 17.45 16.13 -3.34
C PHE A 141 16.29 15.33 -2.76
N ALA A 142 16.01 15.48 -1.45
CA ALA A 142 14.90 14.81 -0.79
C ALA A 142 13.53 15.15 -1.42
N VAL A 143 13.29 16.42 -1.73
CA VAL A 143 12.05 16.86 -2.39
C VAL A 143 11.94 16.27 -3.78
N VAL A 144 13.00 16.38 -4.59
CA VAL A 144 13.01 15.85 -5.96
C VAL A 144 12.77 14.34 -5.97
N VAL A 145 13.48 13.58 -5.13
CA VAL A 145 13.31 12.12 -5.04
C VAL A 145 11.89 11.76 -4.59
N SER A 146 11.31 12.48 -3.63
CA SER A 146 9.93 12.22 -3.17
C SER A 146 8.92 12.44 -4.29
N VAL A 147 9.01 13.56 -5.00
CA VAL A 147 8.09 13.92 -6.08
C VAL A 147 8.25 12.94 -7.26
N SER A 148 9.49 12.63 -7.65
CA SER A 148 9.76 11.65 -8.70
C SER A 148 9.24 10.26 -8.34
N ALA A 149 9.46 9.79 -7.11
CA ALA A 149 8.95 8.51 -6.63
C ALA A 149 7.42 8.48 -6.59
N LEU A 150 6.77 9.60 -6.24
CA LEU A 150 5.31 9.71 -6.22
C LEU A 150 4.72 9.65 -7.63
N LEU A 151 5.28 10.43 -8.56
CA LEU A 151 4.85 10.41 -9.96
C LEU A 151 5.06 9.02 -10.58
N PHE A 152 6.21 8.41 -10.32
CA PHE A 152 6.50 7.05 -10.76
C PHE A 152 5.47 6.05 -10.21
N SER A 153 5.21 6.07 -8.89
CA SER A 153 4.20 5.20 -8.28
C SER A 153 2.80 5.44 -8.85
N ALA A 154 2.40 6.69 -9.01
CA ALA A 154 1.08 7.03 -9.55
C ALA A 154 0.88 6.50 -10.97
N VAL A 155 1.88 6.66 -11.84
CA VAL A 155 1.83 6.21 -13.25
C VAL A 155 1.89 4.68 -13.34
N PHE A 156 2.85 4.05 -12.68
CA PHE A 156 3.13 2.62 -12.84
C PHE A 156 2.20 1.73 -12.02
N THR A 157 1.81 2.17 -10.83
CA THR A 157 1.09 1.33 -9.85
C THR A 157 -0.25 1.91 -9.43
N GLY A 158 -0.46 3.23 -9.57
CA GLY A 158 -1.65 3.91 -9.08
C GLY A 158 -2.96 3.39 -9.68
N TRP A 159 -2.93 3.02 -10.97
CA TRP A 159 -4.08 2.42 -11.67
C TRP A 159 -4.53 1.08 -11.09
N LEU A 160 -3.65 0.35 -10.40
CA LEU A 160 -3.93 -0.92 -9.74
C LEU A 160 -4.23 -0.71 -8.25
N ILE A 161 -3.40 0.07 -7.57
CA ILE A 161 -3.45 0.29 -6.13
C ILE A 161 -4.75 1.00 -5.72
N VAL A 162 -5.19 2.02 -6.46
CA VAL A 162 -6.38 2.81 -6.09
C VAL A 162 -7.66 1.97 -6.19
N PRO A 163 -7.95 1.25 -7.30
CA PRO A 163 -9.12 0.37 -7.36
C PRO A 163 -9.07 -0.77 -6.35
N LEU A 164 -7.88 -1.35 -6.09
CA LEU A 164 -7.74 -2.43 -5.12
C LEU A 164 -7.99 -1.94 -3.69
N GLY A 165 -7.52 -0.73 -3.36
CA GLY A 165 -7.83 -0.05 -2.10
C GLY A 165 -9.34 0.17 -1.94
N ALA A 166 -9.98 0.70 -2.99
CA ALA A 166 -11.42 0.91 -3.01
C ALA A 166 -12.20 -0.40 -2.80
N PHE A 167 -11.80 -1.47 -3.49
CA PHE A 167 -12.38 -2.79 -3.33
C PHE A 167 -12.20 -3.32 -1.90
N GLY A 168 -11.01 -3.17 -1.32
CA GLY A 168 -10.74 -3.57 0.07
C GLY A 168 -11.65 -2.87 1.07
N GLY A 169 -11.82 -1.55 0.92
CA GLY A 169 -12.65 -0.76 1.82
C GLY A 169 -14.14 -1.08 1.68
N TRP A 170 -14.60 -1.26 0.45
CA TRP A 170 -15.94 -1.75 0.15
C TRP A 170 -16.21 -3.12 0.78
N TYR A 171 -15.28 -4.06 0.60
CA TYR A 171 -15.41 -5.42 1.11
C TYR A 171 -15.42 -5.44 2.65
N HIS A 172 -14.59 -4.61 3.30
CA HIS A 172 -14.56 -4.49 4.75
C HIS A 172 -15.91 -4.04 5.32
N GLU A 173 -16.50 -2.97 4.79
CA GLU A 173 -17.82 -2.49 5.24
C GLU A 173 -18.94 -3.47 4.88
N ARG A 174 -18.86 -4.15 3.73
CA ARG A 174 -19.84 -5.17 3.34
C ARG A 174 -19.82 -6.39 4.25
N ALA A 175 -18.65 -6.86 4.66
CA ALA A 175 -18.52 -7.97 5.61
C ALA A 175 -19.14 -7.62 6.97
N ARG A 176 -18.99 -6.36 7.41
CA ARG A 176 -19.65 -5.88 8.65
C ARG A 176 -21.16 -5.80 8.52
N ALA A 177 -21.69 -5.35 7.39
CA ALA A 177 -23.14 -5.32 7.15
C ALA A 177 -23.77 -6.71 7.34
N THR A 178 -23.12 -7.76 6.81
CA THR A 178 -23.61 -9.14 6.97
C THR A 178 -23.55 -9.68 8.39
N GLU A 179 -22.64 -9.17 9.24
CA GLU A 179 -22.58 -9.54 10.66
C GLU A 179 -23.72 -8.91 11.45
N VAL A 180 -24.15 -7.69 11.10
CA VAL A 180 -25.26 -6.98 11.76
C VAL A 180 -26.62 -7.60 11.40
N ASP A 181 -26.82 -8.02 10.15
CA ASP A 181 -28.08 -8.65 9.71
C ASP A 181 -28.28 -10.07 10.26
N GLY A 182 -27.19 -10.72 10.71
CA GLY A 182 -27.20 -12.09 11.23
C GLY A 182 -27.35 -12.21 12.75
N SER A 183 -27.35 -11.09 13.48
CA SER A 183 -27.50 -11.00 14.95
C SER A 183 -28.88 -10.52 15.37
#